data_AF-B8MR64-F1
#
_entry.id   AF-B8MR64-F1
#
_cell.length_a   1.000
_cell.length_b   1.000
_cell.length_c   1.000
_cell.angle_alpha   90.00
_cell.angle_beta   90.00
_cell.angle_gamma   90.00
#
_symmetry.space_group_name_H-M   'P 1'
#
loop_
_entity.id
_entity.type
_entity.pdbx_description
1 polymer ?
#
loop_
_entity_poly.entity_id
_entity_poly.type
_entity_poly.pdbx_seq_one_letter_code
_entity_poly.pdbx_strand_id
1 'polypeptide(L)'
;MHHVKPDASFAQAYNAIKAYFDTPNNQTDYYQEWTTVTLAGERQSNPGKLLVEVVDLMVEKLHLCQQALGSAYASDEHLIAGITRAYRKFIGRTNRHDYPISRQEYRRKNCDDAKQLRKSDRRCFICHRENCRSWKHSEEERREAQDRYDRYRQVDGRKRLSTHAYQTFLQEYEGTSSDEEDEDSTEEEVKQDVATAQARTI
;
A
#
# COMPACT_ATOMS: atom_id res chain seq x y z
N MET A 1 5.75 50.35 -15.92
CA MET A 1 5.32 50.00 -17.30
C MET A 1 6.53 49.48 -18.04
N HIS A 2 6.56 48.21 -18.45
CA HIS A 2 7.63 47.71 -19.31
C HIS A 2 7.48 48.39 -20.68
N HIS A 3 8.37 49.33 -20.99
CA HIS A 3 8.37 50.02 -22.28
C HIS A 3 8.97 49.10 -23.34
N VAL A 4 8.10 48.47 -24.14
CA VAL A 4 8.51 47.84 -25.39
C VAL A 4 8.86 48.97 -26.35
N LYS A 5 10.11 49.02 -26.80
CA LYS A 5 10.54 50.06 -27.74
C LYS A 5 9.81 49.90 -29.08
N PRO A 6 9.48 50.98 -29.80
CA PRO A 6 8.78 50.90 -31.08
C PRO A 6 9.53 50.11 -32.18
N ASP A 7 10.86 50.00 -32.06
CA ASP A 7 11.75 49.24 -32.94
C ASP A 7 12.00 47.79 -32.45
N ALA A 8 11.36 47.38 -31.36
CA ALA A 8 11.52 46.04 -30.82
C ALA A 8 10.98 44.99 -31.81
N SER A 9 11.74 43.91 -32.00
CA SER A 9 11.25 42.76 -32.75
C SER A 9 10.07 42.10 -32.01
N PHE A 10 9.24 41.35 -32.75
CA PHE A 10 8.13 40.60 -32.15
C PHE A 10 8.59 39.72 -30.97
N ALA A 11 9.75 39.07 -31.09
CA ALA A 11 10.29 38.24 -30.01
C ALA A 11 10.64 39.08 -28.76
N GLN A 12 11.17 40.29 -28.94
CA GLN A 12 11.48 41.20 -27.83
C GLN A 12 10.20 41.73 -27.17
N ALA A 13 9.18 42.09 -27.96
CA ALA A 13 7.88 42.50 -27.46
C ALA A 13 7.18 41.35 -26.70
N TYR A 14 7.18 40.14 -27.28
CA TYR A 14 6.64 38.94 -26.68
C TYR A 14 7.33 38.61 -25.35
N ASN A 15 8.66 38.60 -25.31
CA ASN A 15 9.40 38.31 -24.09
C ASN A 15 9.19 39.38 -23.00
N ALA A 16 9.01 40.65 -23.38
CA ALA A 16 8.72 41.72 -22.43
C ALA A 16 7.32 41.58 -21.80
N ILE A 17 6.31 41.21 -22.62
CA ILE A 17 4.95 40.92 -22.13
C ILE A 17 4.98 39.67 -21.26
N LYS A 18 5.66 38.62 -21.71
CA LYS A 18 5.82 37.37 -20.97
C LYS A 18 6.48 37.61 -19.60
N ALA A 19 7.58 38.35 -19.55
CA ALA A 19 8.26 38.68 -18.29
C ALA A 19 7.42 39.53 -17.32
N TYR A 20 6.48 40.32 -17.85
CA TYR A 20 5.56 41.10 -17.03
C TYR A 20 4.49 40.23 -16.35
N PHE A 21 4.01 39.18 -17.03
CA PHE A 21 2.97 38.28 -16.50
C PHE A 21 3.54 37.06 -15.77
N ASP A 22 4.71 36.56 -16.15
CA ASP A 22 5.37 35.39 -15.54
C ASP A 22 6.19 35.80 -14.31
N THR A 23 5.53 36.42 -13.32
CA THR A 23 6.16 36.76 -12.03
C THR A 23 6.03 35.60 -11.03
N PRO A 24 6.93 35.47 -10.04
CA PRO A 24 6.83 34.44 -8.99
C PRO A 24 5.51 34.50 -8.21
N ASN A 25 4.95 35.70 -8.02
CA ASN A 25 3.66 35.89 -7.38
C ASN A 25 2.54 35.28 -8.23
N ASN A 26 2.50 35.60 -9.52
CA ASN A 26 1.50 35.02 -10.43
C ASN A 26 1.67 33.50 -10.56
N GLN A 27 2.90 32.97 -10.60
CA GLN A 27 3.16 31.53 -10.57
C GLN A 27 2.58 30.85 -9.33
N THR A 28 2.63 31.53 -8.17
CA THR A 28 2.02 31.03 -6.93
C THR A 28 0.50 30.97 -7.08
N ASP A 29 -0.11 32.00 -7.67
CA ASP A 29 -1.55 32.05 -7.90
C ASP A 29 -2.01 30.96 -8.88
N TYR A 30 -1.30 30.76 -10.00
CA TYR A 30 -1.57 29.67 -10.93
C TYR A 30 -1.41 28.29 -10.29
N TYR A 31 -0.46 28.13 -9.35
CA TYR A 31 -0.29 26.88 -8.60
C TYR A 31 -1.45 26.64 -7.61
N GLN A 32 -1.94 27.71 -6.96
CA GLN A 32 -3.11 27.62 -6.10
C GLN A 32 -4.35 27.24 -6.91
N GLU A 33 -4.59 27.89 -8.06
CA GLU A 33 -5.68 27.52 -8.97
C GLU A 33 -5.56 26.06 -9.42
N TRP A 34 -4.40 25.66 -9.91
CA TRP A 34 -4.12 24.28 -10.30
C TRP A 34 -4.50 23.29 -9.19
N THR A 35 -4.07 23.51 -7.96
CA THR A 35 -4.30 22.59 -6.84
C THR A 35 -5.74 22.60 -6.31
N THR A 36 -6.49 23.67 -6.55
CA THR A 36 -7.87 23.87 -6.06
C THR A 36 -8.95 23.51 -7.08
N VAL A 37 -8.63 23.45 -8.37
CA VAL A 37 -9.55 22.95 -9.42
C VAL A 37 -10.04 21.55 -9.05
N THR A 38 -11.37 21.38 -9.05
CA THR A 38 -12.05 20.10 -8.81
C THR A 38 -13.28 19.98 -9.70
N LEU A 39 -13.61 18.75 -10.09
CA LEU A 39 -14.82 18.50 -10.89
C LEU A 39 -16.10 18.92 -10.14
N ALA A 40 -16.12 18.76 -8.80
CA ALA A 40 -17.23 19.19 -7.95
C ALA A 40 -17.45 20.72 -8.03
N GLY A 41 -16.38 21.49 -7.90
CA GLY A 41 -16.42 22.95 -8.00
C GLY A 41 -16.82 23.43 -9.39
N GLU A 42 -16.28 22.80 -10.44
CA GLU A 42 -16.63 23.15 -11.81
C GLU A 42 -18.10 22.85 -12.12
N ARG A 43 -18.64 21.74 -11.61
CA ARG A 43 -20.06 21.40 -11.79
C ARG A 43 -20.99 22.36 -11.04
N GLN A 44 -20.60 22.80 -9.83
CA GLN A 44 -21.37 23.79 -9.08
C GLN A 44 -21.38 25.15 -9.77
N SER A 45 -20.26 25.56 -10.36
CA SER A 45 -20.13 26.81 -11.11
C SER A 45 -20.80 26.74 -12.49
N ASN A 46 -21.08 25.54 -13.01
CA ASN A 46 -21.69 25.32 -14.32
C ASN A 46 -22.94 24.40 -14.22
N PRO A 47 -24.01 24.81 -13.50
CA PRO A 47 -25.15 23.94 -13.20
C PRO A 47 -26.01 23.56 -14.43
N GLY A 48 -25.90 24.31 -15.54
CA GLY A 48 -26.65 24.08 -16.77
C GLY A 48 -25.90 23.29 -17.86
N LYS A 49 -24.63 22.94 -17.61
CA LYS A 49 -23.80 22.20 -18.59
C LYS A 49 -23.85 20.70 -18.32
N LEU A 50 -23.67 19.91 -19.37
CA LEU A 50 -23.54 18.47 -19.26
C LEU A 50 -22.22 18.10 -18.58
N LEU A 51 -22.17 16.93 -17.95
CA LEU A 51 -20.97 16.47 -17.24
C LEU A 51 -19.72 16.46 -18.13
N VAL A 52 -19.87 16.07 -19.40
CA VAL A 52 -18.77 16.04 -20.38
C VAL A 52 -18.21 17.45 -20.60
N GLU A 53 -19.08 18.43 -20.83
CA GLU A 53 -18.67 19.83 -21.02
C GLU A 53 -18.00 20.40 -19.77
N VAL A 54 -18.45 20.01 -18.58
CA VAL A 54 -17.81 20.41 -17.31
C VAL A 54 -16.42 19.78 -17.16
N VAL A 55 -16.25 18.53 -17.60
CA VAL A 55 -14.94 17.87 -17.62
C VAL A 55 -13.99 18.57 -18.59
N ASP A 56 -14.47 18.91 -19.80
CA ASP A 56 -13.66 19.61 -20.79
C ASP A 56 -13.17 20.96 -20.26
N LEU A 57 -14.05 21.75 -19.63
CA LEU A 57 -13.70 23.03 -19.00
C LEU A 57 -12.69 22.87 -17.87
N MET A 58 -12.83 21.81 -17.07
CA MET A 58 -11.89 21.50 -15.99
C MET A 58 -10.50 21.17 -16.57
N VAL A 59 -10.44 20.35 -17.62
CA VAL A 59 -9.19 19.96 -18.29
C VAL A 59 -8.54 21.18 -18.93
N GLU A 60 -9.31 22.04 -19.60
CA GLU A 60 -8.83 23.28 -20.21
C GLU A 60 -8.22 24.22 -19.16
N LYS A 61 -8.90 24.43 -18.02
CA LYS A 61 -8.37 25.23 -16.90
C LYS A 61 -7.05 24.67 -16.37
N LEU A 62 -6.97 23.36 -16.17
CA LEU A 62 -5.73 22.72 -15.73
C LEU A 62 -4.63 22.97 -16.77
N HIS A 63 -4.91 22.76 -18.05
CA HIS A 63 -3.93 22.97 -19.11
C HIS A 63 -3.42 24.43 -19.17
N LEU A 64 -4.28 25.42 -18.95
CA LEU A 64 -3.87 26.83 -18.86
C LEU A 64 -2.95 27.09 -17.66
N CYS A 65 -3.29 26.58 -16.47
CA CYS A 65 -2.40 26.69 -15.31
C CYS A 65 -1.07 25.98 -15.56
N GLN A 66 -1.06 24.82 -16.22
CA GLN A 66 0.15 24.08 -16.56
C GLN A 66 1.11 24.91 -17.43
N GLN A 67 0.57 25.60 -18.45
CA GLN A 67 1.36 26.46 -19.33
C GLN A 67 1.98 27.63 -18.55
N ALA A 68 1.23 28.21 -17.61
CA ALA A 68 1.69 29.33 -16.79
C ALA A 68 2.74 28.94 -15.72
N LEU A 69 2.73 27.67 -15.28
CA LEU A 69 3.72 27.13 -14.34
C LEU A 69 5.09 26.82 -14.99
N GLY A 70 5.17 26.87 -16.33
CA GLY A 70 6.41 26.74 -17.07
C GLY A 70 6.94 25.31 -17.22
N SER A 71 8.21 25.19 -17.63
CA SER A 71 8.80 23.92 -18.09
C SER A 71 8.84 22.81 -17.03
N ALA A 72 8.81 23.15 -15.74
CA ALA A 72 8.79 22.19 -14.65
C ALA A 72 7.49 21.35 -14.64
N TYR A 73 6.41 21.87 -15.20
CA TYR A 73 5.10 21.20 -15.25
C TYR A 73 4.69 20.82 -16.67
N ALA A 74 5.54 21.05 -17.68
CA ALA A 74 5.19 20.88 -19.08
C ALA A 74 4.98 19.42 -19.52
N SER A 75 5.34 18.43 -18.68
CA SER A 75 5.11 17.03 -19.02
C SER A 75 3.63 16.63 -18.88
N ASP A 76 3.19 15.72 -19.75
CA ASP A 76 1.84 15.15 -19.70
C ASP A 76 1.57 14.44 -18.37
N GLU A 77 2.62 13.90 -17.71
CA GLU A 77 2.50 13.28 -16.39
C GLU A 77 1.93 14.24 -15.35
N HIS A 78 2.34 15.52 -15.38
CA HIS A 78 1.80 16.52 -14.47
C HIS A 78 0.34 16.85 -14.78
N LEU A 79 -0.03 16.94 -16.06
CA LEU A 79 -1.43 17.14 -16.48
C LEU A 79 -2.32 15.97 -16.06
N ILE A 80 -1.89 14.74 -16.33
CA ILE A 80 -2.59 13.51 -15.94
C ILE A 80 -2.75 13.47 -14.42
N ALA A 81 -1.69 13.78 -13.65
CA ALA A 81 -1.76 13.84 -12.20
C ALA A 81 -2.72 14.94 -11.70
N GLY A 82 -2.77 16.08 -12.39
CA GLY A 82 -3.69 17.19 -12.11
C GLY A 82 -5.15 16.82 -12.32
N ILE A 83 -5.47 16.24 -13.48
CA ILE A 83 -6.81 15.75 -13.83
C ILE A 83 -7.23 14.66 -12.85
N THR A 84 -6.33 13.70 -12.59
CA THR A 84 -6.57 12.62 -11.63
C THR A 84 -6.87 13.16 -10.24
N ARG A 85 -6.13 14.17 -9.76
CA ARG A 85 -6.42 14.84 -8.48
C ARG A 85 -7.78 15.52 -8.49
N ALA A 86 -8.08 16.31 -9.52
CA ALA A 86 -9.33 17.08 -9.61
C ALA A 86 -10.56 16.16 -9.65
N TYR A 87 -10.43 15.02 -10.32
CA TYR A 87 -11.43 13.95 -10.36
C TYR A 87 -11.50 13.15 -9.04
N ARG A 88 -10.35 12.77 -8.45
CA ARG A 88 -10.32 12.05 -7.17
C ARG A 88 -10.84 12.89 -6.00
N LYS A 89 -10.62 14.21 -5.99
CA LYS A 89 -11.24 15.11 -4.99
C LYS A 89 -12.77 15.13 -5.10
N PHE A 90 -13.33 14.87 -6.29
CA PHE A 90 -14.76 14.64 -6.48
C PHE A 90 -15.20 13.27 -5.91
N ILE A 91 -14.40 12.22 -6.11
CA ILE A 91 -14.66 10.87 -5.57
C ILE A 91 -14.32 10.72 -4.07
N GLY A 92 -13.53 11.62 -3.49
CA GLY A 92 -13.08 11.57 -2.08
C GLY A 92 -14.18 11.73 -1.03
N ARG A 93 -15.45 11.92 -1.44
CA ARG A 93 -16.61 11.74 -0.56
C ARG A 93 -17.19 10.31 -0.59
N THR A 94 -16.84 9.49 -1.58
CA THR A 94 -17.39 8.13 -1.76
C THR A 94 -16.36 7.01 -1.69
N ASN A 95 -15.06 7.24 -1.92
CA ASN A 95 -14.05 6.16 -1.82
C ASN A 95 -12.80 6.59 -1.06
N ARG A 96 -12.67 6.12 0.19
CA ARG A 96 -11.45 6.19 1.02
C ARG A 96 -10.42 5.10 0.66
N HIS A 97 -10.44 4.54 -0.55
CA HIS A 97 -9.63 3.36 -0.91
C HIS A 97 -8.52 3.60 -1.94
N ASP A 98 -8.39 4.80 -2.52
CA ASP A 98 -7.42 5.08 -3.60
C ASP A 98 -6.15 5.82 -3.13
N TYR A 99 -5.67 5.53 -1.91
CA TYR A 99 -4.26 5.79 -1.63
C TYR A 99 -3.43 4.69 -2.30
N PRO A 100 -2.31 5.02 -2.98
CA PRO A 100 -1.41 4.01 -3.47
C PRO A 100 -0.95 3.18 -2.27
N ILE A 101 -1.44 1.94 -2.20
CA ILE A 101 -1.12 0.94 -1.18
C ILE A 101 0.39 1.02 -0.97
N SER A 102 0.80 1.37 0.26
CA SER A 102 2.22 1.53 0.57
C SER A 102 2.96 0.25 0.15
N ARG A 103 4.22 0.35 -0.28
CA ARG A 103 5.06 -0.83 -0.56
C ARG A 103 5.09 -1.81 0.64
N GLN A 104 4.84 -1.31 1.85
CA GLN A 104 4.69 -2.13 3.06
C GLN A 104 3.35 -2.86 3.12
N GLU A 105 2.28 -2.22 2.68
CA GLU A 105 0.91 -2.74 2.67
C GLU A 105 0.70 -3.75 1.53
N TYR A 106 1.33 -3.54 0.37
CA TYR A 106 1.43 -4.55 -0.69
C TYR A 106 2.17 -5.81 -0.21
N ARG A 107 3.26 -5.63 0.56
CA ARG A 107 3.98 -6.74 1.19
C ARG A 107 3.15 -7.49 2.23
N ARG A 108 2.31 -6.79 3.01
CA ARG A 108 1.38 -7.41 3.97
C ARG A 108 0.32 -8.22 3.24
N LYS A 109 -0.37 -7.63 2.27
CA LYS A 109 -1.43 -8.32 1.53
C LYS A 109 -0.92 -9.59 0.84
N ASN A 110 0.25 -9.51 0.20
CA ASN A 110 0.85 -10.66 -0.46
C ASN A 110 1.32 -11.75 0.53
N CYS A 111 1.72 -11.38 1.75
CA CYS A 111 2.03 -12.37 2.79
C CYS A 111 0.76 -13.01 3.36
N ASP A 112 -0.34 -12.29 3.43
CA ASP A 112 -1.64 -12.79 3.89
C ASP A 112 -2.29 -13.72 2.85
N ASP A 113 -2.22 -13.37 1.57
CA ASP A 113 -2.68 -14.22 0.47
C ASP A 113 -1.86 -15.53 0.39
N ALA A 114 -0.53 -15.45 0.54
CA ALA A 114 0.33 -16.63 0.61
C ALA A 114 0.06 -17.50 1.86
N LYS A 115 -0.33 -16.89 2.99
CA LYS A 115 -0.77 -17.62 4.19
C LYS A 115 -2.13 -18.29 3.97
N GLN A 116 -3.07 -17.63 3.29
CA GLN A 116 -4.39 -18.21 2.99
C GLN A 116 -4.28 -19.42 2.04
N LEU A 117 -3.46 -19.34 1.00
CA LEU A 117 -3.18 -20.47 0.10
C LEU A 117 -2.53 -21.66 0.83
N ARG A 118 -1.66 -21.39 1.82
CA ARG A 118 -1.08 -22.45 2.68
C ARG A 118 -2.11 -23.05 3.65
N LYS A 119 -3.12 -22.27 4.08
CA LYS A 119 -4.22 -22.75 4.93
C LYS A 119 -5.20 -23.66 4.17
N SER A 120 -5.37 -23.53 2.86
CA SER A 120 -6.32 -24.35 2.09
C SER A 120 -5.79 -25.75 1.74
N ASP A 121 -4.49 -25.99 1.89
CA ASP A 121 -3.81 -27.23 1.49
C ASP A 121 -3.29 -28.06 2.69
N ARG A 122 -3.99 -27.98 3.85
CA ARG A 122 -3.63 -28.61 5.14
C ARG A 122 -3.53 -30.14 5.09
N ARG A 123 -2.49 -30.67 4.47
CA ARG A 123 -2.18 -32.10 4.30
C ARG A 123 -1.03 -32.52 5.20
N CYS A 124 -0.94 -33.80 5.55
CA CYS A 124 0.21 -34.35 6.28
C CYS A 124 1.53 -34.03 5.56
N PHE A 125 2.55 -33.59 6.28
CA PHE A 125 3.88 -33.34 5.70
C PHE A 125 4.56 -34.62 5.21
N ILE A 126 4.24 -35.77 5.82
CA ILE A 126 4.89 -37.06 5.52
C ILE A 126 4.18 -37.77 4.35
N CYS A 127 2.85 -37.93 4.41
CA CYS A 127 2.08 -38.70 3.43
C CYS A 127 1.13 -37.88 2.54
N HIS A 128 1.06 -36.56 2.73
CA HIS A 128 0.23 -35.62 1.96
C HIS A 128 -1.26 -35.98 1.88
N ARG A 129 -1.81 -36.67 2.88
CA ARG A 129 -3.26 -36.91 3.00
C ARG A 129 -3.91 -35.84 3.86
N GLU A 130 -5.11 -35.42 3.48
CA GLU A 130 -5.91 -34.38 4.19
C GLU A 130 -6.36 -34.83 5.59
N ASN A 131 -6.60 -36.13 5.79
CA ASN A 131 -7.07 -36.70 7.07
C ASN A 131 -5.92 -37.30 7.94
N CYS A 132 -4.67 -36.98 7.62
CA CYS A 132 -3.49 -37.48 8.33
C CYS A 132 -2.60 -36.32 8.81
N ARG A 133 -1.84 -36.57 9.88
CA ARG A 133 -0.90 -35.63 10.49
C ARG A 133 0.43 -36.34 10.76
N SER A 134 1.52 -35.58 10.80
CA SER A 134 2.88 -36.09 11.05
C SER A 134 3.00 -36.88 12.36
N TRP A 135 2.17 -36.60 13.36
CA TRP A 135 2.13 -37.36 14.61
C TRP A 135 1.54 -38.77 14.49
N LYS A 136 0.83 -39.10 13.40
CA LYS A 136 0.28 -40.46 13.16
C LYS A 136 1.30 -41.42 12.54
N HIS A 137 2.49 -40.92 12.21
CA HIS A 137 3.57 -41.68 11.59
C HIS A 137 4.60 -42.18 12.61
N SER A 138 5.34 -43.22 12.25
CA SER A 138 6.38 -43.77 13.11
C SER A 138 7.50 -42.74 13.37
N GLU A 139 8.29 -42.96 14.42
CA GLU A 139 9.44 -42.09 14.71
C GLU A 139 10.49 -42.13 13.59
N GLU A 140 10.63 -43.28 12.94
CA GLU A 140 11.51 -43.48 11.79
C GLU A 140 11.06 -42.62 10.59
N GLU A 141 9.78 -42.66 10.24
CA GLU A 141 9.21 -41.84 9.16
C GLU A 141 9.33 -40.34 9.44
N ARG A 142 9.14 -39.94 10.71
CA ARG A 142 9.32 -38.55 11.15
C ARG A 142 10.77 -38.08 10.99
N ARG A 143 11.75 -38.92 11.36
CA ARG A 143 13.17 -38.61 11.22
C ARG A 143 13.60 -38.50 9.76
N GLU A 144 13.12 -39.38 8.90
CA GLU A 144 13.39 -39.31 7.46
C GLU A 144 12.80 -38.06 6.82
N ALA A 145 11.57 -37.67 7.22
CA ALA A 145 10.96 -36.43 6.77
C ALA A 145 11.76 -35.20 7.23
N GLN A 146 12.26 -35.20 8.47
CA GLN A 146 13.12 -34.14 8.98
C GLN A 146 14.44 -34.05 8.22
N ASP A 147 15.10 -35.18 7.94
CA ASP A 147 16.34 -35.20 7.16
C ASP A 147 16.12 -34.70 5.71
N ARG A 148 15.04 -35.12 5.06
CA ARG A 148 14.66 -34.60 3.73
C ARG A 148 14.50 -33.09 3.75
N TYR A 149 13.83 -32.57 4.77
CA TYR A 149 13.58 -31.15 4.93
C TYR A 149 14.87 -30.36 5.21
N ASP A 150 15.75 -30.88 6.05
CA ASP A 150 17.05 -30.27 6.33
C ASP A 150 17.95 -30.28 5.09
N ARG A 151 17.96 -31.36 4.31
CA ARG A 151 18.68 -31.42 3.02
C ARG A 151 18.18 -30.37 2.04
N TYR A 152 16.86 -30.22 1.90
CA TYR A 152 16.27 -29.17 1.07
C TYR A 152 16.71 -27.77 1.52
N ARG A 153 16.70 -27.50 2.84
CA ARG A 153 17.10 -26.20 3.39
C ARG A 153 18.59 -25.91 3.23
N GLN A 154 19.45 -26.93 3.27
CA GLN A 154 20.88 -26.78 3.01
C GLN A 154 21.16 -26.37 1.56
N VAL A 155 20.42 -26.91 0.59
CA VAL A 155 20.52 -26.49 -0.83
C VAL A 155 20.14 -25.02 -1.00
N ASP A 156 19.12 -24.54 -0.28
CA ASP A 156 18.72 -23.13 -0.22
C ASP A 156 19.66 -22.24 0.64
N GLY A 157 20.79 -22.77 1.11
CA GLY A 157 21.78 -22.03 1.92
C GLY A 157 21.34 -21.76 3.37
N ARG A 158 20.30 -22.44 3.87
CA ARG A 158 19.73 -22.27 5.22
C ARG A 158 20.26 -23.35 6.17
N LYS A 159 20.54 -22.98 7.43
CA LYS A 159 21.00 -23.90 8.48
C LYS A 159 19.90 -24.86 8.92
N ARG A 160 20.26 -26.06 9.42
CA ARG A 160 19.32 -27.02 10.04
C ARG A 160 18.49 -26.36 11.14
N LEU A 161 17.22 -26.75 11.25
CA LEU A 161 16.34 -26.24 12.32
C LEU A 161 16.59 -26.99 13.63
N SER A 162 16.33 -26.31 14.74
CA SER A 162 16.19 -26.99 16.02
C SER A 162 14.93 -27.86 16.00
N THR A 163 14.88 -28.89 16.86
CA THR A 163 13.72 -29.78 17.00
C THR A 163 12.42 -28.99 17.24
N HIS A 164 12.49 -27.98 18.11
CA HIS A 164 11.36 -27.09 18.38
C HIS A 164 10.91 -26.32 17.15
N ALA A 165 11.84 -25.74 16.38
CA ALA A 165 11.49 -24.96 15.19
C ALA A 165 10.99 -25.84 14.04
N TYR A 166 11.43 -27.09 13.96
CA TYR A 166 10.85 -28.09 13.06
C TYR A 166 9.41 -28.45 13.47
N GLN A 167 9.14 -28.60 14.76
CA GLN A 167 7.78 -28.82 15.28
C GLN A 167 6.84 -27.64 15.01
N THR A 168 7.31 -26.40 15.18
CA THR A 168 6.56 -25.19 14.78
C THR A 168 6.24 -25.20 13.28
N PHE A 169 7.20 -25.56 12.43
CA PHE A 169 6.97 -25.68 10.99
C PHE A 169 5.89 -26.73 10.67
N LEU A 170 5.90 -27.89 11.33
CA LEU A 170 4.86 -28.91 11.13
C LEU A 170 3.49 -28.40 11.54
N GLN A 171 3.40 -27.65 12.65
CA GLN A 171 2.15 -27.05 13.10
C GLN A 171 1.62 -26.00 12.11
N GLU A 172 2.49 -25.19 11.52
CA GLU A 172 2.12 -24.20 10.49
C GLU A 172 1.71 -24.86 9.16
N TYR A 173 2.39 -25.95 8.77
CA TYR A 173 2.17 -26.65 7.50
C TYR A 173 0.91 -27.52 7.54
N GLU A 174 0.74 -28.28 8.61
CA GLU A 174 -0.40 -29.18 8.77
C GLU A 174 -1.63 -28.41 9.29
N GLY A 175 -1.41 -27.33 10.06
CA GLY A 175 -2.47 -26.64 10.79
C GLY A 175 -2.85 -27.38 12.06
N THR A 176 -3.25 -26.65 13.10
CA THR A 176 -3.88 -27.23 14.28
C THR A 176 -5.25 -27.76 13.88
N SER A 177 -5.62 -28.94 14.37
CA SER A 177 -6.95 -29.53 14.08
C SER A 177 -8.11 -28.73 14.66
N SER A 178 -7.85 -27.74 15.52
CA SER A 178 -8.86 -26.78 15.96
C SER A 178 -8.87 -25.60 15.00
N ASP A 179 -9.91 -25.55 14.18
CA ASP A 179 -10.53 -24.29 13.79
C ASP A 179 -11.25 -23.73 15.03
N GLU A 180 -10.48 -23.33 16.04
CA GLU A 180 -10.97 -22.45 17.10
C GLU A 180 -10.37 -21.08 16.83
N GLU A 181 -11.26 -20.19 16.41
CA GLU A 181 -11.06 -18.76 16.36
C GLU A 181 -10.83 -18.27 17.80
N ASP A 182 -9.58 -18.24 18.25
CA ASP A 182 -9.27 -17.59 19.51
C ASP A 182 -9.30 -16.07 19.31
N GLU A 183 -10.50 -15.51 19.54
CA GLU A 183 -10.69 -14.15 20.01
C GLU A 183 -9.82 -13.89 21.25
N ASP A 184 -9.07 -12.79 21.18
CA ASP A 184 -8.60 -11.95 22.28
C ASP A 184 -8.70 -12.55 23.70
N SER A 185 -7.60 -13.11 24.20
CA SER A 185 -7.44 -13.39 25.63
C SER A 185 -6.34 -12.49 26.18
N THR A 186 -6.80 -11.37 26.72
CA THR A 186 -6.06 -10.41 27.54
C THR A 186 -5.24 -11.10 28.62
N GLU A 187 -4.01 -10.61 28.79
CA GLU A 187 -3.04 -11.00 29.81
C GLU A 187 -3.62 -10.85 31.23
N GLU A 188 -4.01 -11.95 31.88
CA GLU A 188 -4.22 -12.00 33.33
C GLU A 188 -2.88 -12.39 34.01
N GLU A 189 -2.25 -11.40 34.65
CA GLU A 189 -1.06 -11.57 35.50
C GLU A 189 -1.36 -12.50 36.69
N VAL A 190 -0.75 -13.69 36.72
CA VAL A 190 -0.79 -14.56 37.91
C VAL A 190 0.26 -14.09 38.91
N LYS A 191 -0.22 -13.51 40.03
CA LYS A 191 0.56 -13.17 41.22
C LYS A 191 1.19 -14.43 41.83
N GLN A 192 2.49 -14.37 42.08
CA GLN A 192 3.25 -15.36 42.83
C GLN A 192 3.09 -15.13 44.34
N ASP A 193 2.29 -15.96 45.00
CA ASP A 193 2.30 -16.10 46.46
C ASP A 193 3.28 -17.21 46.86
N VAL A 194 4.40 -16.82 47.47
CA VAL A 194 5.38 -17.73 48.06
C VAL A 194 5.14 -17.79 49.57
N ALA A 195 4.66 -18.91 50.07
CA ALA A 195 4.72 -19.25 51.49
C ALA A 195 4.84 -20.77 51.67
N THR A 196 6.07 -21.27 51.67
CA THR A 196 6.38 -22.66 52.04
C THR A 196 6.55 -22.75 53.54
N ALA A 197 5.66 -23.46 54.23
CA ALA A 197 5.78 -23.76 55.65
C ALA A 197 5.71 -25.27 55.91
N GLN A 198 6.80 -25.75 56.52
CA GLN A 198 6.89 -26.87 57.47
C GLN A 198 6.93 -28.30 56.92
N ALA A 199 8.15 -28.88 56.99
CA ALA A 199 8.35 -30.31 57.17
C ALA A 199 8.31 -30.64 58.67
N ARG A 200 7.32 -31.43 59.08
CA ARG A 200 7.34 -32.24 60.31
C ARG A 200 7.33 -33.69 59.86
N THR A 201 8.38 -34.43 60.20
CA THR A 201 8.33 -35.89 60.21
C THR A 201 8.79 -36.37 61.58
N ILE A 202 7.99 -37.28 62.11
CA ILE A 202 8.11 -38.02 63.37
C ILE A 202 9.42 -38.79 63.42
#